data_AF-A0A536ZMX7-F1
#
_entry.id   AF-A0A536ZMX7-F1
#
_cell.length_a   1.000
_cell.length_b   1.000
_cell.length_c   1.000
_cell.angle_alpha   90.00
_cell.angle_beta   90.00
_cell.angle_gamma   90.00
#
_symmetry.space_group_name_H-M   'P 1'
#
loop_
_entity.id
_entity.type
_entity.pdbx_description
1 polymer ?
#
loop_
_entity_poly.entity_id
_entity_poly.type
_entity_poly.pdbx_seq_one_letter_code
_entity_poly.pdbx_strand_id
1 'polypeptide(L)'
;MLAVIATLFSIGHHIDHIVRGNHVGWPLIPQITPFTVSLGFYPVIALGFYLYIRGRVGPGFWAILSLLGVLFVGLLHFGPLAVEPPKDILGAYSNPVTGWLAFGWLVVFLIVLVVTTIYSCRLWLQQRTTGNA
;
A
#
# COMPACT_ATOMS: atom_id res chain seq x y z
N MET A 1 2.75 0.13 15.41
CA MET A 1 3.47 -0.59 14.33
C MET A 1 3.23 0.15 13.02
N LEU A 2 4.27 0.50 12.25
CA LEU A 2 4.14 1.30 11.01
C LEU A 2 3.18 0.69 9.98
N ALA A 3 3.07 -0.64 9.92
CA ALA A 3 2.14 -1.33 9.04
C ALA A 3 0.65 -1.01 9.33
N VAL A 4 0.27 -0.60 10.54
CA VAL A 4 -1.10 -0.11 10.81
C VAL A 4 -1.35 1.19 10.04
N ILE A 5 -0.39 2.13 10.10
CA ILE A 5 -0.48 3.41 9.40
C ILE A 5 -0.50 3.16 7.89
N ALA A 6 0.37 2.29 7.37
CA ALA A 6 0.35 1.90 5.96
C ALA A 6 -1.00 1.31 5.53
N THR A 7 -1.63 0.50 6.39
CA THR A 7 -2.96 -0.07 6.13
C THR A 7 -4.04 1.01 6.04
N LEU A 8 -4.03 2.00 6.94
CA LEU A 8 -4.99 3.11 6.90
C LEU A 8 -4.85 3.95 5.64
N PHE A 9 -3.61 4.25 5.21
CA PHE A 9 -3.37 4.95 3.96
C PHE A 9 -3.81 4.13 2.75
N SER A 10 -3.57 2.81 2.74
CA SER A 10 -4.06 1.89 1.71
C SER A 10 -5.59 1.94 1.60
N ILE A 11 -6.29 1.88 2.73
CA ILE A 11 -7.76 1.94 2.76
C ILE A 11 -8.24 3.29 2.21
N GLY A 12 -7.64 4.41 2.66
CA GLY A 12 -7.98 5.73 2.15
C GLY A 12 -7.74 5.86 0.64
N HIS A 13 -6.68 5.25 0.12
CA HIS A 13 -6.40 5.22 -1.31
C HIS A 13 -7.43 4.41 -2.11
N HIS A 14 -7.87 3.25 -1.59
CA HIS A 14 -8.98 2.52 -2.22
C HIS A 14 -10.30 3.29 -2.15
N ILE A 15 -10.61 3.95 -1.04
CA ILE A 15 -11.80 4.80 -0.91
C ILE A 15 -11.78 5.93 -1.95
N ASP A 16 -10.61 6.56 -2.16
CA ASP A 16 -10.45 7.60 -3.17
C ASP A 16 -10.79 7.10 -4.59
N HIS A 17 -10.35 5.90 -4.99
CA HIS A 17 -10.78 5.27 -6.26
C HIS A 17 -12.30 5.07 -6.34
N ILE A 18 -12.92 4.62 -5.23
CA ILE A 18 -14.38 4.44 -5.16
C ILE A 18 -15.11 5.77 -5.34
N VAL A 19 -14.66 6.82 -4.64
CA VAL A 19 -15.27 8.16 -4.70
C VAL A 19 -15.13 8.77 -6.10
N ARG A 20 -13.98 8.59 -6.74
CA ARG A 20 -13.75 9.05 -8.12
C ARG A 20 -14.48 8.22 -9.16
N GLY A 21 -14.85 6.98 -8.83
CA GLY A 21 -15.49 6.05 -9.76
C GLY A 21 -14.59 5.65 -10.93
N ASN A 22 -13.28 5.86 -10.84
CA ASN A 22 -12.28 5.52 -11.84
C ASN A 22 -11.34 4.44 -11.32
N HIS A 23 -10.72 3.68 -12.23
CA HIS A 23 -9.74 2.62 -11.92
C HIS A 23 -10.17 1.56 -10.89
N VAL A 24 -11.46 1.51 -10.53
CA VAL A 24 -12.07 0.45 -9.71
C VAL A 24 -12.09 -0.88 -10.46
N GLY A 25 -12.42 -1.95 -9.75
CA GLY A 25 -12.59 -3.28 -10.32
C GLY A 25 -13.60 -4.06 -9.50
N TRP A 26 -13.67 -5.37 -9.73
CA TRP A 26 -14.41 -6.28 -8.86
C TRP A 26 -14.02 -6.07 -7.39
N PRO A 27 -14.99 -6.02 -6.45
CA PRO A 27 -16.40 -6.39 -6.62
C PRO A 27 -17.34 -5.26 -7.08
N LEU A 28 -16.85 -4.06 -7.39
CA LEU A 28 -17.70 -2.92 -7.77
C LEU A 28 -18.17 -3.00 -9.22
N ILE A 29 -17.31 -3.49 -10.11
CA ILE A 29 -17.61 -3.77 -11.51
C ILE A 29 -17.14 -5.19 -11.89
N PRO A 30 -17.63 -5.82 -12.97
CA PRO A 30 -17.26 -7.20 -13.31
C PRO A 30 -15.77 -7.40 -13.66
N GLN A 31 -15.05 -6.35 -14.02
CA GLN A 31 -13.68 -6.41 -14.49
C GLN A 31 -12.68 -6.60 -13.35
N ILE A 32 -11.71 -7.50 -13.54
CA ILE A 32 -10.54 -7.60 -12.66
C ILE A 32 -9.54 -6.53 -13.09
N THR A 33 -9.26 -5.60 -12.18
CA THR A 33 -8.30 -4.51 -12.41
C THR A 33 -7.23 -4.52 -11.31
N PRO A 34 -6.20 -3.66 -11.38
CA PRO A 34 -5.26 -3.55 -10.28
C PRO A 34 -5.88 -3.19 -8.93
N PHE A 35 -7.02 -2.48 -8.93
CA PHE A 35 -7.82 -2.28 -7.73
C PHE A 35 -8.22 -3.62 -7.12
N THR A 36 -8.78 -4.54 -7.91
CA THR A 36 -9.16 -5.89 -7.44
C THR A 36 -7.97 -6.68 -6.92
N VAL A 37 -6.86 -6.70 -7.67
CA VAL A 37 -5.65 -7.43 -7.27
C VAL A 37 -5.11 -6.90 -5.94
N SER A 38 -5.10 -5.58 -5.75
CA SER A 38 -4.63 -4.96 -4.51
C SER A 38 -5.55 -5.20 -3.32
N LEU A 39 -6.85 -5.49 -3.51
CA LEU A 39 -7.72 -5.94 -2.41
C LEU A 39 -7.20 -7.22 -1.74
N GLY A 40 -6.45 -8.06 -2.48
CA GLY A 40 -5.80 -9.26 -1.96
C GLY A 40 -4.76 -9.00 -0.85
N PHE A 41 -4.25 -7.78 -0.72
CA PHE A 41 -3.35 -7.43 0.38
C PHE A 41 -4.09 -7.42 1.73
N TYR A 42 -5.37 -7.06 1.78
CA TYR A 42 -6.11 -6.96 3.04
C TYR A 42 -6.22 -8.27 3.83
N PRO A 43 -6.60 -9.42 3.24
CA PRO A 43 -6.58 -10.69 3.97
C PRO A 43 -5.16 -11.10 4.39
N VAL A 44 -4.13 -10.79 3.60
CA VAL A 44 -2.73 -11.07 3.96
C VAL A 44 -2.28 -10.19 5.14
N ILE A 45 -2.66 -8.91 5.14
CA ILE A 45 -2.40 -7.97 6.25
C ILE A 45 -3.11 -8.46 7.51
N ALA A 46 -4.39 -8.81 7.43
CA ALA A 46 -5.18 -9.30 8.56
C ALA A 46 -4.58 -10.59 9.15
N LEU A 47 -4.23 -11.55 8.30
CA LEU A 47 -3.54 -12.78 8.70
C LEU A 47 -2.17 -12.47 9.33
N GLY A 48 -1.42 -11.55 8.73
CA GLY A 48 -0.13 -11.08 9.24
C GLY A 48 -0.23 -10.50 10.64
N PHE A 49 -1.25 -9.66 10.91
CA PHE A 49 -1.52 -9.13 12.24
C PHE A 49 -1.87 -10.23 13.24
N TYR A 50 -2.77 -11.14 12.85
CA TYR A 50 -3.13 -12.29 13.69
C TYR A 50 -1.89 -13.12 14.07
N LEU A 51 -1.07 -13.49 13.09
CA LEU A 51 0.15 -14.26 13.32
C LEU A 51 1.21 -13.48 14.12
N TYR A 52 1.31 -12.16 13.94
CA TYR A 52 2.23 -11.30 14.68
C TYR A 52 1.87 -11.27 16.17
N ILE A 53 0.58 -11.08 16.49
CA ILE A 53 0.08 -11.12 17.87
C ILE A 53 0.33 -12.48 18.52
N ARG A 54 0.28 -13.57 17.73
CA ARG A 54 0.58 -14.94 18.19
C ARG A 54 2.07 -15.27 18.21
N GLY A 55 2.95 -14.31 17.94
CA GLY A 55 4.41 -14.47 17.93
C GLY A 55 4.93 -15.38 16.81
N ARG A 56 4.14 -15.62 15.75
CA ARG A 56 4.46 -16.54 14.65
C ARG A 56 5.16 -15.87 13.47
N VAL A 57 4.95 -14.57 13.28
CA VAL A 57 5.67 -13.77 12.28
C VAL A 57 6.28 -12.54 12.94
N GLY A 58 7.37 -12.04 12.36
CA GLY A 58 8.14 -10.91 12.88
C GLY A 58 8.38 -9.83 11.82
N PRO A 59 9.35 -8.93 12.05
CA PRO A 59 9.70 -7.84 11.15
C PRO A 59 9.97 -8.26 9.69
N GLY A 60 10.55 -9.43 9.45
CA GLY A 60 10.80 -9.92 8.09
C GLY A 60 9.54 -10.08 7.24
N PHE A 61 8.43 -10.52 7.84
CA PHE A 61 7.13 -10.61 7.16
C PHE A 61 6.66 -9.23 6.71
N TRP A 62 6.70 -8.25 7.62
CA TRP A 62 6.27 -6.89 7.35
C TRP A 62 7.16 -6.19 6.33
N ALA A 63 8.47 -6.45 6.35
CA ALA A 63 9.42 -5.94 5.37
C ALA A 63 9.10 -6.39 3.94
N ILE A 64 8.85 -7.70 3.75
CA ILE A 64 8.51 -8.25 2.44
C ILE A 64 7.16 -7.71 1.97
N LEU A 65 6.15 -7.75 2.84
CA LEU A 65 4.80 -7.30 2.48
C LEU A 65 4.77 -5.81 2.11
N SER A 66 5.44 -4.95 2.87
CA SER A 66 5.52 -3.53 2.55
C SER A 66 6.34 -3.26 1.30
N LEU A 67 7.42 -4.02 1.04
CA LEU A 67 8.19 -3.91 -0.20
C LEU A 67 7.33 -4.25 -1.42
N LEU A 68 6.54 -5.33 -1.35
CA LEU A 68 5.58 -5.68 -2.40
C LEU A 68 4.57 -4.54 -2.63
N GLY A 69 4.10 -3.91 -1.55
CA GLY A 69 3.26 -2.71 -1.63
C GLY A 69 3.95 -1.53 -2.33
N VAL A 70 5.21 -1.23 -1.97
CA VAL A 70 6.01 -0.17 -2.63
C VAL A 70 6.13 -0.43 -4.13
N LEU A 71 6.50 -1.67 -4.50
CA LEU A 71 6.67 -2.03 -5.90
C LEU A 71 5.36 -1.95 -6.67
N PHE A 72 4.27 -2.47 -6.10
CA PHE A 72 2.95 -2.47 -6.74
C PHE A 72 2.43 -1.04 -6.94
N VAL A 73 2.33 -0.25 -5.88
CA VAL A 73 1.83 1.14 -5.93
C VAL A 73 2.75 2.01 -6.77
N GLY A 74 4.06 1.88 -6.59
CA GLY A 74 5.06 2.64 -7.33
C GLY A 74 5.00 2.37 -8.83
N LEU A 75 4.91 1.10 -9.25
CA LEU A 75 4.84 0.72 -10.66
C LEU A 75 3.57 1.27 -11.32
N LEU A 76 2.43 1.20 -10.63
CA LEU A 76 1.14 1.53 -11.24
C LEU A 76 0.85 3.03 -11.33
N HIS A 77 1.57 3.86 -10.57
CA HIS A 77 1.42 5.31 -10.62
C HIS A 77 2.64 6.04 -11.21
N PHE A 78 3.86 5.53 -11.00
CA PHE A 78 5.09 6.25 -11.36
C PHE A 78 5.98 5.47 -12.34
N GLY A 79 5.64 4.22 -12.64
CA GLY A 79 6.42 3.37 -13.52
C GLY A 79 6.10 3.55 -15.02
N PRO A 80 6.89 2.92 -15.90
CA PRO A 80 6.63 2.93 -17.35
C PRO A 80 5.34 2.17 -17.73
N LEU A 81 4.81 1.37 -16.81
CA LEU A 81 3.55 0.62 -16.95
C LEU A 81 2.43 1.25 -16.11
N ALA A 82 2.52 2.56 -15.81
CA ALA A 82 1.53 3.24 -15.00
C ALA A 82 0.13 3.10 -15.62
N VAL A 83 -0.80 2.60 -14.82
CA VAL A 83 -2.22 2.47 -15.17
C VAL A 83 -2.96 3.75 -14.81
N GLU A 84 -2.56 4.41 -13.71
CA GLU A 84 -3.08 5.71 -13.30
C GLU A 84 -1.91 6.68 -13.01
N PRO A 85 -1.29 7.29 -14.04
CA PRO A 85 -0.25 8.29 -13.84
C PRO A 85 -0.74 9.53 -13.07
N PRO A 86 0.15 10.35 -12.47
CA PRO A 86 -0.25 11.45 -11.60
C PRO A 86 -1.19 12.47 -12.24
N LYS A 87 -1.02 12.72 -13.55
CA LYS A 87 -1.88 13.63 -14.32
C LYS A 87 -3.35 13.20 -14.30
N ASP A 88 -3.61 11.88 -14.26
CA ASP A 88 -4.98 11.34 -14.27
C ASP A 88 -5.62 11.53 -12.89
N ILE A 89 -4.84 11.45 -11.81
CA ILE A 89 -5.29 11.74 -10.44
C ILE A 89 -5.61 13.23 -10.28
N LEU A 90 -4.69 14.10 -10.71
CA LEU A 90 -4.83 15.55 -10.60
C LEU A 90 -6.03 16.08 -11.40
N GLY A 91 -6.35 15.45 -12.53
CA GLY A 91 -7.48 15.81 -13.39
C GLY A 91 -8.80 15.10 -13.07
N ALA A 92 -8.83 14.16 -12.11
CA ALA A 92 -10.02 13.33 -11.85
C ALA A 92 -11.14 14.05 -11.10
N TYR A 93 -10.84 15.18 -10.44
CA TYR A 93 -11.80 15.94 -9.67
C TYR A 93 -12.12 17.28 -10.33
N SER A 94 -13.38 17.70 -10.26
CA SER A 94 -13.82 19.03 -10.73
C SER A 94 -13.18 20.17 -9.94
N ASN A 95 -12.93 19.95 -8.63
CA ASN A 95 -12.16 20.86 -7.79
C ASN A 95 -10.67 20.45 -7.82
N PRO A 96 -9.76 21.31 -8.33
CA PRO A 96 -8.32 21.01 -8.39
C PRO A 96 -7.70 20.71 -7.03
N VAL A 97 -8.19 21.32 -5.95
CA VAL A 97 -7.68 21.09 -4.60
C VAL A 97 -7.87 19.63 -4.19
N THR A 98 -9.01 19.03 -4.52
CA THR A 98 -9.29 17.62 -4.21
C THR A 98 -8.33 16.69 -4.98
N GLY A 99 -8.03 17.01 -6.24
CA GLY A 99 -7.02 16.28 -7.03
C GLY A 99 -5.64 16.32 -6.39
N TRP A 100 -5.20 17.50 -5.92
CA TRP A 100 -3.94 17.64 -5.19
C TRP A 100 -3.93 16.91 -3.84
N LEU A 101 -5.05 16.91 -3.11
CA LEU A 101 -5.18 16.16 -1.86
C LEU A 101 -5.09 14.65 -2.09
N ALA A 102 -5.76 14.13 -3.12
CA ALA A 102 -5.69 12.71 -3.49
C ALA A 102 -4.27 12.30 -3.93
N PHE A 103 -3.63 13.13 -4.75
CA PHE A 103 -2.23 12.90 -5.13
C PHE A 103 -1.28 12.97 -3.94
N GLY A 104 -1.44 13.96 -3.06
CA GLY A 104 -0.68 14.07 -1.82
C GLY A 104 -0.87 12.85 -0.91
N TRP A 105 -2.09 12.33 -0.80
CA TRP A 105 -2.38 11.10 -0.07
C TRP A 105 -1.61 9.90 -0.64
N LEU A 106 -1.60 9.73 -1.96
CA LEU A 106 -0.83 8.68 -2.64
C LEU A 106 0.67 8.81 -2.35
N VAL A 107 1.23 10.02 -2.43
CA VAL A 107 2.66 10.25 -2.15
C VAL A 107 3.00 9.91 -0.70
N VAL A 108 2.21 10.37 0.26
CA VAL A 108 2.42 10.05 1.69
C VAL A 108 2.26 8.54 1.93
N PHE A 109 1.27 7.91 1.30
CA PHE A 109 1.09 6.46 1.39
C PHE A 109 2.35 5.71 0.91
N LEU A 110 2.90 6.08 -0.25
CA LEU A 110 4.11 5.46 -0.78
C LEU A 110 5.32 5.68 0.15
N ILE A 111 5.48 6.89 0.70
CA ILE A 111 6.52 7.19 1.69
C ILE A 111 6.37 6.30 2.93
N VAL A 112 5.14 6.16 3.46
CA VAL A 112 4.85 5.29 4.61
C VAL A 112 5.22 3.85 4.31
N LEU A 113 4.93 3.33 3.11
CA LEU A 113 5.33 1.98 2.70
C LEU A 113 6.86 1.82 2.63
N VAL A 114 7.58 2.80 2.08
CA VAL A 114 9.05 2.79 2.01
C VAL A 114 9.66 2.81 3.42
N VAL A 115 9.19 3.72 4.29
CA VAL A 115 9.66 3.81 5.68
C VAL A 115 9.35 2.52 6.44
N THR A 116 8.16 1.95 6.27
CA THR A 116 7.78 0.66 6.87
C THR A 116 8.72 -0.46 6.42
N THR A 117 9.08 -0.50 5.13
CA THR A 117 10.00 -1.48 4.56
C THR A 117 11.38 -1.35 5.17
N ILE A 118 11.97 -0.16 5.13
CA ILE A 118 13.32 0.10 5.66
C ILE A 118 13.38 -0.22 7.15
N TYR A 119 12.40 0.26 7.93
CA TYR A 119 12.36 0.03 9.37
C TYR A 119 12.22 -1.46 9.71
N SER A 120 11.32 -2.17 9.02
CA SER A 120 11.10 -3.60 9.25
C SER A 120 12.32 -4.44 8.84
N CYS A 121 13.01 -4.07 7.75
CA CYS A 121 14.29 -4.66 7.36
C CYS A 121 15.35 -4.47 8.44
N ARG A 122 15.49 -3.25 8.98
CA ARG A 122 16.45 -2.96 10.06
C ARG A 122 16.20 -3.84 11.29
N LEU A 123 14.95 -3.93 11.73
CA LEU A 123 14.58 -4.80 12.86
C LEU A 123 14.84 -6.29 12.56
N TRP A 124 14.56 -6.73 11.33
CA TRP A 124 14.79 -8.11 10.93
C TRP A 124 16.28 -8.47 10.95
N LEU A 125 17.13 -7.57 10.46
CA LEU A 125 18.59 -7.74 10.49
C LEU A 125 19.11 -7.76 11.93
N GLN A 126 18.62 -6.86 12.79
CA GLN A 126 18.99 -6.83 14.21
C GLN A 126 18.66 -8.16 14.93
N GLN A 127 17.46 -8.69 14.71
CA GLN A 127 17.06 -9.98 15.29
C GLN A 127 17.96 -11.13 14.86
N ARG A 128 18.41 -11.14 13.59
CA ARG A 128 19.35 -12.14 13.09
C ARG A 128 20.74 -12.00 13.70
N THR A 129 21.19 -10.77 13.94
CA THR A 129 22.50 -10.54 14.59
C THR A 129 22.49 -10.92 16.07
N THR A 130 21.38 -10.69 16.79
CA THR A 130 21.27 -11.03 18.21
C THR A 130 20.91 -12.48 18.47
N GLY A 131 20.26 -13.16 17.52
CA GLY A 131 19.89 -14.58 17.61
C GLY A 131 21.00 -15.55 17.17
N ASN A 132 22.09 -15.03 16.59
CA ASN A 132 23.28 -15.80 16.21
C ASN A 132 24.45 -15.62 17.21
N ALA A 133 24.19 -15.01 18.36
CA ALA A 133 25.12 -14.88 19.50
C ALA A 133 24.63 -15.77 20.65
#